data_AF-A0A5M9TNJ3-F1
#
_entry.id   AF-A0A5M9TNJ3-F1
#
_cell.length_a   1.000
_cell.length_b   1.000
_cell.length_c   1.000
_cell.angle_alpha   90.00
_cell.angle_beta   90.00
_cell.angle_gamma   90.00
#
_symmetry.space_group_name_H-M   'P 1'
#
loop_
_entity.id
_entity.type
_entity.pdbx_description
1 polymer ?
#
loop_
_entity_poly.entity_id
_entity_poly.type
_entity_poly.pdbx_seq_one_letter_code
_entity_poly.pdbx_strand_id
1 'polypeptide(L)'
;MKKTVILLTSLALMLGTAAGTSSAKPGNTPSGQSGKAVSSKAPKDKETQIEEKQTEKVESADTVSTEEDKVKDPSTSETENTTNNPTDPTESKKKGSKGYKGLLNAIQHVEDKPAGAVLADILLTKYATELTDEQIKELEAILEKDKALETAAEMLEKNGSVTDAVYLQEEAIKANFKNLDLYKTMGKLNEKAGKKNGVKLYVNGEASDSEPFVKKGNTFVPFRAIAESLKAEVAWNPEERSIIVTKDGVSIKLVVDSKTATVNGKNVSLDAPATITKGSTYVPVRFISEALDATVQWEEESKTVVVYEEE
;
A
#
# COMPACT_ATOMS: atom_id res chain seq x y z
N MET A 1 -17.61 15.53 37.97
CA MET A 1 -16.73 16.45 37.23
C MET A 1 -15.30 15.94 37.34
N LYS A 2 -14.56 15.79 36.22
CA LYS A 2 -13.12 15.51 36.21
C LYS A 2 -12.46 16.58 35.33
N LYS A 3 -11.37 17.20 35.80
CA LYS A 3 -10.63 18.22 35.04
C LYS A 3 -9.42 17.59 34.38
N THR A 4 -9.42 17.51 33.04
CA THR A 4 -8.22 17.15 32.28
C THR A 4 -7.42 18.42 32.01
N VAL A 5 -6.13 18.41 32.35
CA VAL A 5 -5.22 19.54 32.09
C VAL A 5 -4.64 19.39 30.68
N ILE A 6 -4.79 20.43 29.86
CA ILE A 6 -4.15 20.50 28.54
C ILE A 6 -2.76 21.12 28.74
N LEU A 7 -1.71 20.39 28.33
CA LEU A 7 -0.34 20.89 28.36
C LEU A 7 0.02 21.47 26.98
N LEU A 8 0.15 22.80 26.89
CA LEU A 8 0.57 23.48 25.66
C LEU A 8 2.10 23.62 25.64
N THR A 9 2.78 22.84 24.80
CA THR A 9 4.22 22.96 24.55
C THR A 9 4.50 23.90 23.39
N SER A 10 4.94 25.13 23.70
CA SER A 10 5.33 26.13 22.70
C SER A 10 6.69 25.82 22.06
N LEU A 11 6.71 25.50 20.77
CA LEU A 11 7.95 25.40 19.99
C LEU A 11 8.37 26.78 19.48
N ALA A 12 9.43 27.35 20.07
CA ALA A 12 9.96 28.65 19.67
C ALA A 12 10.90 28.51 18.47
N LEU A 13 10.55 29.13 17.33
CA LEU A 13 11.38 29.13 16.12
C LEU A 13 12.31 30.35 16.12
N MET A 14 13.61 30.14 16.32
CA MET A 14 14.63 31.20 16.23
C MET A 14 14.99 31.52 14.78
N LEU A 15 14.77 32.77 14.37
CA LEU A 15 15.24 33.31 13.09
C LEU A 15 16.60 34.01 13.28
N GLY A 16 17.65 33.46 12.66
CA GLY A 16 18.96 34.09 12.51
C GLY A 16 19.17 34.60 11.09
N THR A 17 19.63 35.84 10.91
CA THR A 17 19.69 36.53 9.62
C THR A 17 21.04 36.41 8.91
N ALA A 18 21.07 36.77 7.62
CA ALA A 18 22.16 36.44 6.70
C ALA A 18 23.24 37.52 6.54
N ALA A 19 24.47 37.06 6.26
CA ALA A 19 25.47 37.72 5.43
C ALA A 19 26.43 36.65 4.86
N GLY A 20 27.02 36.78 3.65
CA GLY A 20 26.77 37.77 2.61
C GLY A 20 28.05 38.28 1.94
N THR A 21 28.57 37.58 0.93
CA THR A 21 29.58 38.11 -0.03
C THR A 21 29.47 37.42 -1.39
N SER A 22 29.95 38.10 -2.44
CA SER A 22 29.96 37.67 -3.85
C SER A 22 31.32 38.01 -4.49
N SER A 23 31.52 37.66 -5.77
CA SER A 23 32.74 37.84 -6.59
C SER A 23 33.80 36.72 -6.41
N ALA A 24 34.52 36.25 -7.43
CA ALA A 24 34.44 36.50 -8.89
C ALA A 24 34.99 35.32 -9.73
N LYS A 25 34.78 35.40 -11.05
CA LYS A 25 35.38 34.58 -12.13
C LYS A 25 36.11 35.58 -13.05
N PRO A 26 37.36 35.36 -13.51
CA PRO A 26 37.55 34.61 -14.77
C PRO A 26 38.85 33.83 -15.00
N GLY A 27 38.74 32.82 -15.88
CA GLY A 27 39.70 32.56 -16.96
C GLY A 27 40.98 31.74 -16.69
N ASN A 28 41.03 30.51 -17.18
CA ASN A 28 41.77 30.21 -18.43
C ASN A 28 41.65 28.74 -18.88
N THR A 29 41.90 28.53 -20.17
CA THR A 29 42.20 27.24 -20.81
C THR A 29 43.40 27.47 -21.74
N PRO A 30 44.34 26.52 -21.88
CA PRO A 30 44.49 25.94 -23.21
C PRO A 30 44.84 24.43 -23.26
N SER A 31 44.47 23.86 -24.41
CA SER A 31 44.84 22.58 -25.05
C SER A 31 46.06 21.75 -24.61
N GLY A 32 45.90 20.41 -24.71
CA GLY A 32 46.99 19.44 -24.92
C GLY A 32 46.73 18.05 -24.28
N GLN A 33 46.99 16.88 -24.86
CA GLN A 33 46.73 16.25 -26.17
C GLN A 33 47.56 14.93 -26.20
N SER A 34 46.95 13.79 -26.54
CA SER A 34 47.60 12.50 -26.93
C SER A 34 48.20 11.56 -25.84
N GLY A 35 48.33 10.27 -26.19
CA GLY A 35 48.92 9.16 -25.40
C GLY A 35 47.90 8.36 -24.57
N LYS A 36 47.36 7.16 -24.90
CA LYS A 36 47.66 6.02 -25.80
C LYS A 36 48.44 4.85 -25.14
N ALA A 37 47.74 3.70 -24.98
CA ALA A 37 48.25 2.32 -24.78
C ALA A 37 48.89 1.99 -23.40
N VAL A 38 48.97 0.74 -22.88
CA VAL A 38 48.30 -0.56 -23.16
C VAL A 38 48.44 -1.51 -21.93
N SER A 39 47.49 -2.44 -21.74
CA SER A 39 47.53 -3.76 -21.05
C SER A 39 48.71 -4.15 -20.12
N SER A 40 48.43 -4.72 -18.93
CA SER A 40 48.32 -6.20 -18.80
C SER A 40 48.25 -6.78 -17.36
N LYS A 41 47.70 -8.01 -17.28
CA LYS A 41 47.96 -9.12 -16.34
C LYS A 41 47.78 -8.98 -14.82
N ALA A 42 46.87 -9.82 -14.29
CA ALA A 42 47.01 -10.47 -12.98
C ALA A 42 48.07 -11.60 -13.03
N PRO A 43 48.42 -12.23 -11.87
CA PRO A 43 48.11 -13.66 -11.78
C PRO A 43 47.74 -14.22 -10.38
N LYS A 44 46.79 -15.16 -10.40
CA LYS A 44 46.76 -16.49 -9.73
C LYS A 44 46.82 -16.67 -8.19
N ASP A 45 45.82 -17.45 -7.76
CA ASP A 45 45.85 -18.65 -6.91
C ASP A 45 46.39 -18.61 -5.46
N LYS A 46 45.51 -19.01 -4.52
CA LYS A 46 45.84 -20.06 -3.52
C LYS A 46 44.59 -20.74 -2.93
N GLU A 47 44.61 -22.06 -2.88
CA GLU A 47 43.69 -22.88 -2.08
C GLU A 47 44.12 -22.92 -0.61
N THR A 48 43.20 -23.27 0.29
CA THR A 48 43.41 -24.23 1.42
C THR A 48 42.03 -24.67 1.95
N GLN A 49 41.88 -25.97 2.26
CA GLN A 49 40.69 -26.56 2.91
C GLN A 49 40.97 -26.86 4.39
N ILE A 50 39.95 -26.97 5.24
CA ILE A 50 39.88 -27.61 6.60
C ILE A 50 38.52 -27.18 7.25
N GLU A 51 37.76 -27.96 8.01
CA GLU A 51 37.62 -29.43 8.24
C GLU A 51 36.28 -29.69 9.01
N GLU A 52 35.85 -30.94 9.23
CA GLU A 52 34.52 -31.30 9.78
C GLU A 52 34.44 -31.52 11.31
N LYS A 53 33.29 -31.20 11.93
CA LYS A 53 32.59 -31.98 13.00
C LYS A 53 31.19 -31.38 13.30
N GLN A 54 30.06 -32.08 13.57
CA GLN A 54 29.72 -33.28 14.40
C GLN A 54 29.97 -33.08 15.92
N THR A 55 29.08 -33.37 16.88
CA THR A 55 27.66 -33.83 16.94
C THR A 55 26.89 -32.95 17.99
N GLU A 56 25.80 -33.25 18.75
CA GLU A 56 24.97 -34.45 19.07
C GLU A 56 23.56 -34.05 19.62
N LYS A 57 22.79 -34.96 20.25
CA LYS A 57 21.38 -34.76 20.69
C LYS A 57 21.01 -35.57 21.96
N VAL A 58 20.41 -34.91 22.98
CA VAL A 58 19.67 -35.46 24.16
C VAL A 58 18.65 -34.36 24.59
N GLU A 59 17.39 -34.53 25.05
CA GLU A 59 16.72 -35.46 26.01
C GLU A 59 17.26 -35.31 27.47
N SER A 60 16.48 -35.30 28.57
CA SER A 60 15.04 -35.57 28.87
C SER A 60 14.58 -34.69 30.07
N ALA A 61 13.30 -34.29 30.25
CA ALA A 61 12.18 -34.93 30.97
C ALA A 61 12.20 -34.92 32.53
N ASP A 62 10.99 -34.98 33.13
CA ASP A 62 10.62 -35.09 34.56
C ASP A 62 10.90 -33.89 35.51
N THR A 63 10.15 -33.67 36.62
CA THR A 63 9.12 -34.52 37.28
C THR A 63 7.89 -33.73 37.80
N VAL A 64 6.78 -34.44 38.05
CA VAL A 64 5.52 -33.97 38.68
C VAL A 64 5.60 -33.91 40.23
N SER A 65 4.77 -33.08 40.86
CA SER A 65 4.29 -33.29 42.25
C SER A 65 2.85 -32.77 42.40
N THR A 66 2.05 -33.44 43.24
CA THR A 66 0.58 -33.27 43.35
C THR A 66 0.13 -33.37 44.81
N GLU A 67 -0.85 -32.57 45.22
CA GLU A 67 -1.83 -32.79 46.31
C GLU A 67 -2.76 -31.54 46.28
N GLU A 68 -4.07 -31.61 46.02
CA GLU A 68 -5.19 -32.24 46.76
C GLU A 68 -5.48 -31.62 48.14
N ASP A 69 -6.62 -30.93 48.26
CA ASP A 69 -7.53 -31.03 49.41
C ASP A 69 -8.99 -30.72 48.97
N LYS A 70 -10.00 -31.21 49.72
CA LYS A 70 -11.36 -31.43 49.21
C LYS A 70 -12.43 -31.53 50.33
N VAL A 71 -13.30 -30.52 50.44
CA VAL A 71 -14.47 -30.51 51.36
C VAL A 71 -15.76 -30.15 50.59
N LYS A 72 -16.94 -30.56 51.07
CA LYS A 72 -18.14 -30.83 50.25
C LYS A 72 -19.49 -30.57 50.97
N ASP A 73 -20.38 -29.81 50.33
CA ASP A 73 -21.87 -29.78 50.51
C ASP A 73 -22.46 -29.41 51.91
N PRO A 74 -23.80 -29.31 52.11
CA PRO A 74 -24.75 -28.40 51.42
C PRO A 74 -25.86 -27.77 52.33
N SER A 75 -26.64 -26.81 51.83
CA SER A 75 -28.09 -26.56 52.15
C SER A 75 -28.64 -25.45 51.23
N THR A 76 -29.77 -25.46 50.50
CA THR A 76 -31.20 -25.88 50.61
C THR A 76 -32.21 -24.89 51.23
N SER A 77 -32.94 -24.19 50.34
CA SER A 77 -34.40 -23.91 50.35
C SER A 77 -34.81 -23.48 48.92
N GLU A 78 -35.85 -23.94 48.21
CA GLU A 78 -37.27 -24.26 48.53
C GLU A 78 -38.07 -23.02 48.98
N THR A 79 -39.30 -22.70 48.51
CA THR A 79 -40.28 -23.26 47.53
C THR A 79 -41.27 -22.09 47.15
N GLU A 80 -42.21 -22.10 46.20
CA GLU A 80 -42.76 -22.98 45.11
C GLU A 80 -43.14 -22.04 43.90
N ASN A 81 -43.67 -22.39 42.69
CA ASN A 81 -44.86 -23.13 42.22
C ASN A 81 -46.22 -22.44 42.56
N THR A 82 -47.32 -22.45 41.78
CA THR A 82 -47.81 -23.36 40.71
C THR A 82 -48.71 -22.55 39.73
N THR A 83 -48.94 -22.86 38.44
CA THR A 83 -49.90 -23.89 37.94
C THR A 83 -49.95 -23.94 36.40
N ASN A 84 -50.04 -25.13 35.80
CA ASN A 84 -50.32 -25.38 34.36
C ASN A 84 -51.85 -25.51 34.14
N ASN A 85 -52.46 -25.36 32.95
CA ASN A 85 -52.31 -26.22 31.76
C ASN A 85 -53.07 -25.57 30.54
N PRO A 86 -53.46 -26.24 29.41
CA PRO A 86 -52.95 -25.81 28.09
C PRO A 86 -53.99 -25.53 26.99
N THR A 87 -53.67 -24.65 26.02
CA THR A 87 -54.39 -24.62 24.73
C THR A 87 -53.53 -24.14 23.54
N ASP A 88 -53.74 -24.81 22.41
CA ASP A 88 -53.47 -24.44 21.00
C ASP A 88 -52.01 -24.25 20.49
N PRO A 89 -51.62 -24.86 19.33
CA PRO A 89 -50.24 -24.82 18.84
C PRO A 89 -50.04 -23.90 17.61
N THR A 90 -49.68 -22.63 17.81
CA THR A 90 -49.29 -21.71 16.72
C THR A 90 -47.98 -20.95 16.99
N GLU A 91 -47.30 -20.61 15.88
CA GLU A 91 -46.10 -19.76 15.77
C GLU A 91 -44.91 -20.03 16.72
N SER A 92 -44.11 -21.04 16.37
CA SER A 92 -42.66 -20.95 16.58
C SER A 92 -42.01 -20.20 15.41
N LYS A 93 -40.95 -19.40 15.71
CA LYS A 93 -40.07 -18.60 14.82
C LYS A 93 -40.52 -17.19 14.43
N LYS A 94 -39.96 -16.18 15.12
CA LYS A 94 -39.22 -15.06 14.48
C LYS A 94 -38.37 -14.29 15.52
N LYS A 95 -37.07 -14.61 15.60
CA LYS A 95 -36.08 -13.85 16.38
C LYS A 95 -34.95 -13.38 15.45
N GLY A 96 -35.24 -12.33 14.68
CA GLY A 96 -34.34 -11.79 13.66
C GLY A 96 -34.89 -10.49 13.07
N SER A 97 -34.70 -9.37 13.77
CA SER A 97 -35.24 -8.04 13.41
C SER A 97 -34.34 -6.89 13.91
N LYS A 98 -33.04 -7.17 14.08
CA LYS A 98 -32.04 -6.22 14.60
C LYS A 98 -30.68 -6.26 13.87
N GLY A 99 -30.55 -7.05 12.80
CA GLY A 99 -29.28 -7.21 12.06
C GLY A 99 -28.86 -5.90 11.39
N TYR A 100 -29.69 -5.38 10.48
CA TYR A 100 -29.41 -4.15 9.74
C TYR A 100 -29.16 -2.93 10.64
N LYS A 101 -29.85 -2.85 11.79
CA LYS A 101 -29.64 -1.78 12.79
C LYS A 101 -28.25 -1.82 13.44
N GLY A 102 -27.62 -3.00 13.52
CA GLY A 102 -26.22 -3.12 13.90
C GLY A 102 -25.27 -2.61 12.81
N LEU A 103 -25.57 -2.92 11.53
CA LEU A 103 -24.78 -2.44 10.38
C LEU A 103 -24.89 -0.91 10.21
N LEU A 104 -26.10 -0.34 10.37
CA LEU A 104 -26.34 1.11 10.38
C LEU A 104 -25.63 1.86 11.51
N ASN A 105 -25.32 1.19 12.63
CA ASN A 105 -24.50 1.81 13.68
C ASN A 105 -23.00 1.58 13.46
N ALA A 106 -22.62 0.45 12.85
CA ALA A 106 -21.24 0.20 12.45
C ALA A 106 -20.77 1.19 11.37
N ILE A 107 -21.60 1.49 10.36
CA ILE A 107 -21.23 2.35 9.23
C ILE A 107 -20.86 3.78 9.68
N GLN A 108 -21.51 4.31 10.71
CA GLN A 108 -21.22 5.60 11.36
C GLN A 108 -19.79 5.73 11.92
N HIS A 109 -19.01 4.63 11.95
CA HIS A 109 -17.62 4.58 12.42
C HIS A 109 -16.62 4.22 11.31
N VAL A 110 -17.10 3.92 10.09
CA VAL A 110 -16.30 3.46 8.95
C VAL A 110 -16.70 4.07 7.59
N GLU A 111 -17.60 5.05 7.55
CA GLU A 111 -17.99 5.85 6.38
C GLU A 111 -16.78 6.41 5.60
N ASP A 112 -15.76 6.83 6.33
CA ASP A 112 -14.47 7.31 5.84
C ASP A 112 -13.58 6.19 5.24
N LYS A 113 -13.90 4.91 5.42
CA LYS A 113 -13.05 3.75 5.11
C LYS A 113 -13.68 2.83 4.03
N PRO A 114 -12.92 1.94 3.37
CA PRO A 114 -13.48 0.95 2.43
C PRO A 114 -14.56 0.04 3.05
N ALA A 115 -14.45 -0.25 4.35
CA ALA A 115 -15.47 -0.99 5.09
C ALA A 115 -16.84 -0.28 5.13
N GLY A 116 -16.89 1.05 4.97
CA GLY A 116 -18.13 1.81 4.84
C GLY A 116 -18.91 1.46 3.58
N ALA A 117 -18.23 1.42 2.42
CA ALA A 117 -18.83 1.03 1.15
C ALA A 117 -19.34 -0.43 1.18
N VAL A 118 -18.57 -1.35 1.77
CA VAL A 118 -18.99 -2.76 1.93
C VAL A 118 -20.21 -2.88 2.86
N LEU A 119 -20.29 -2.10 3.94
CA LEU A 119 -21.48 -2.06 4.79
C LEU A 119 -22.68 -1.40 4.09
N ALA A 120 -22.45 -0.38 3.25
CA ALA A 120 -23.48 0.27 2.44
C ALA A 120 -24.09 -0.70 1.43
N ASP A 121 -23.26 -1.42 0.66
CA ASP A 121 -23.72 -2.46 -0.27
C ASP A 121 -24.51 -3.56 0.46
N ILE A 122 -24.01 -4.09 1.58
CA ILE A 122 -24.73 -5.11 2.36
C ILE A 122 -26.07 -4.58 2.88
N LEU A 123 -26.15 -3.30 3.26
CA LEU A 123 -27.38 -2.66 3.70
C LEU A 123 -28.38 -2.47 2.56
N LEU A 124 -27.94 -1.96 1.41
CA LEU A 124 -28.79 -1.77 0.24
C LEU A 124 -29.25 -3.12 -0.34
N THR A 125 -28.33 -4.04 -0.64
CA THR A 125 -28.64 -5.32 -1.30
C THR A 125 -29.49 -6.27 -0.48
N LYS A 126 -29.38 -6.26 0.87
CA LYS A 126 -30.10 -7.20 1.75
C LYS A 126 -31.18 -6.58 2.60
N TYR A 127 -31.19 -5.25 2.76
CA TYR A 127 -32.07 -4.56 3.70
C TYR A 127 -32.73 -3.29 3.13
N ALA A 128 -32.70 -3.01 1.82
CA ALA A 128 -33.40 -1.87 1.20
C ALA A 128 -34.86 -1.70 1.66
N THR A 129 -35.60 -2.79 1.89
CA THR A 129 -37.00 -2.76 2.35
C THR A 129 -37.18 -2.53 3.86
N GLU A 130 -36.09 -2.50 4.65
CA GLU A 130 -36.07 -2.17 6.08
C GLU A 130 -35.48 -0.76 6.36
N LEU A 131 -35.02 -0.06 5.32
CA LEU A 131 -34.40 1.27 5.34
C LEU A 131 -35.43 2.37 4.97
N THR A 132 -35.15 3.62 5.37
CA THR A 132 -35.88 4.80 4.87
C THR A 132 -35.23 5.37 3.61
N ASP A 133 -35.99 6.13 2.80
CA ASP A 133 -35.46 6.78 1.58
C ASP A 133 -34.22 7.64 1.86
N GLU A 134 -34.21 8.36 3.00
CA GLU A 134 -33.05 9.17 3.41
C GLU A 134 -31.84 8.30 3.79
N GLN A 135 -32.06 7.14 4.44
CA GLN A 135 -30.99 6.18 4.73
C GLN A 135 -30.47 5.49 3.46
N ILE A 136 -31.36 5.13 2.53
CA ILE A 136 -30.98 4.58 1.22
C ILE A 136 -30.06 5.58 0.52
N LYS A 137 -30.45 6.85 0.47
CA LYS A 137 -29.68 7.96 -0.12
C LYS A 137 -28.35 8.26 0.61
N GLU A 138 -28.31 8.15 1.95
CA GLU A 138 -27.05 8.20 2.71
C GLU A 138 -26.12 7.04 2.32
N LEU A 139 -26.65 5.82 2.23
CA LEU A 139 -25.90 4.61 1.87
C LEU A 139 -25.44 4.62 0.40
N GLU A 140 -26.29 5.11 -0.51
CA GLU A 140 -25.95 5.35 -1.91
C GLU A 140 -24.84 6.39 -2.04
N ALA A 141 -24.84 7.47 -1.24
CA ALA A 141 -23.74 8.45 -1.22
C ALA A 141 -22.42 7.88 -0.68
N ILE A 142 -22.48 6.88 0.20
CA ILE A 142 -21.30 6.14 0.71
C ILE A 142 -20.79 5.12 -0.33
N LEU A 143 -21.68 4.58 -1.16
CA LEU A 143 -21.36 3.66 -2.25
C LEU A 143 -20.80 4.43 -3.47
N GLU A 144 -21.35 5.62 -3.75
CA GLU A 144 -20.92 6.58 -4.78
C GLU A 144 -19.84 7.57 -4.28
N LYS A 145 -19.06 7.16 -3.28
CA LYS A 145 -18.11 8.03 -2.55
C LYS A 145 -17.00 8.58 -3.44
N ASP A 146 -16.54 7.84 -4.45
CA ASP A 146 -15.58 8.33 -5.44
C ASP A 146 -16.17 9.47 -6.28
N LYS A 147 -17.40 9.33 -6.78
CA LYS A 147 -18.15 10.37 -7.48
C LYS A 147 -18.48 11.57 -6.59
N ALA A 148 -18.75 11.35 -5.31
CA ALA A 148 -18.97 12.42 -4.34
C ALA A 148 -17.69 13.23 -4.10
N LEU A 149 -16.54 12.56 -3.97
CA LEU A 149 -15.23 13.19 -3.83
C LEU A 149 -14.81 13.92 -5.12
N GLU A 150 -15.04 13.34 -6.30
CA GLU A 150 -14.79 14.01 -7.59
C GLU A 150 -15.70 15.25 -7.78
N THR A 151 -16.98 15.15 -7.43
CA THR A 151 -17.92 16.30 -7.45
C THR A 151 -17.46 17.40 -6.49
N ALA A 152 -16.96 17.04 -5.31
CA ALA A 152 -16.41 17.99 -4.35
C ALA A 152 -15.09 18.62 -4.84
N ALA A 153 -14.21 17.84 -5.48
CA ALA A 153 -13.00 18.34 -6.14
C ALA A 153 -13.33 19.32 -7.28
N GLU A 154 -14.31 19.00 -8.12
CA GLU A 154 -14.82 19.93 -9.15
C GLU A 154 -15.35 21.23 -8.55
N MET A 155 -16.11 21.18 -7.45
CA MET A 155 -16.64 22.38 -6.79
C MET A 155 -15.52 23.24 -6.20
N LEU A 156 -14.51 22.62 -5.56
CA LEU A 156 -13.35 23.33 -5.03
C LEU A 156 -12.53 23.96 -6.16
N GLU A 157 -12.31 23.25 -7.27
CA GLU A 157 -11.62 23.78 -8.45
C GLU A 157 -12.35 24.99 -9.05
N LYS A 158 -13.68 24.88 -9.26
CA LYS A 158 -14.53 25.96 -9.78
C LYS A 158 -14.55 27.19 -8.86
N ASN A 159 -14.41 26.98 -7.55
CA ASN A 159 -14.27 28.03 -6.54
C ASN A 159 -12.81 28.53 -6.36
N GLY A 160 -11.85 27.98 -7.11
CA GLY A 160 -10.43 28.40 -7.12
C GLY A 160 -9.53 27.72 -6.09
N SER A 161 -10.03 26.85 -5.21
CA SER A 161 -9.20 26.10 -4.26
C SER A 161 -8.64 24.81 -4.88
N VAL A 162 -7.72 24.99 -5.84
CA VAL A 162 -7.13 23.87 -6.60
C VAL A 162 -6.36 22.90 -5.70
N THR A 163 -5.73 23.38 -4.61
CA THR A 163 -5.01 22.53 -3.65
C THR A 163 -5.95 21.57 -2.92
N ASP A 164 -7.11 22.05 -2.48
CA ASP A 164 -8.09 21.21 -1.78
C ASP A 164 -8.77 20.24 -2.76
N ALA A 165 -9.00 20.68 -4.01
CA ALA A 165 -9.49 19.84 -5.09
C ALA A 165 -8.53 18.68 -5.41
N VAL A 166 -7.22 18.96 -5.48
CA VAL A 166 -6.16 17.93 -5.59
C VAL A 166 -6.26 16.94 -4.44
N TYR A 167 -6.38 17.41 -3.19
CA TYR A 167 -6.47 16.52 -2.03
C TYR A 167 -7.70 15.60 -2.08
N LEU A 168 -8.89 16.13 -2.40
CA LEU A 168 -10.09 15.28 -2.54
C LEU A 168 -9.99 14.32 -3.73
N GLN A 169 -9.31 14.69 -4.81
CA GLN A 169 -9.07 13.77 -5.93
C GLN A 169 -8.03 12.68 -5.58
N GLU A 170 -7.07 12.94 -4.68
CA GLU A 170 -6.18 11.91 -4.13
C GLU A 170 -6.98 10.90 -3.26
N GLU A 171 -8.01 11.34 -2.52
CA GLU A 171 -8.92 10.45 -1.79
C GLU A 171 -9.92 9.71 -2.71
N ALA A 172 -10.41 10.36 -3.78
CA ALA A 172 -11.26 9.72 -4.79
C ALA A 172 -10.52 8.55 -5.46
N ILE A 173 -9.25 8.76 -5.83
CA ILE A 173 -8.37 7.73 -6.38
C ILE A 173 -8.20 6.55 -5.40
N LYS A 174 -8.04 6.81 -4.10
CA LYS A 174 -7.96 5.71 -3.10
C LYS A 174 -9.27 4.94 -2.95
N ALA A 175 -10.42 5.62 -3.11
CA ALA A 175 -11.74 4.99 -3.05
C ALA A 175 -12.02 4.08 -4.27
N ASN A 176 -11.55 4.45 -5.47
CA ASN A 176 -11.74 3.66 -6.70
C ASN A 176 -10.50 3.70 -7.61
N PHE A 177 -9.41 3.06 -7.17
CA PHE A 177 -8.11 3.10 -7.87
C PHE A 177 -8.10 2.37 -9.23
N LYS A 178 -9.17 1.65 -9.58
CA LYS A 178 -9.32 1.01 -10.90
C LYS A 178 -9.95 1.96 -11.94
N ASN A 179 -10.53 3.10 -11.52
CA ASN A 179 -11.13 4.09 -12.41
C ASN A 179 -10.07 5.06 -13.00
N LEU A 180 -9.78 4.92 -14.30
CA LEU A 180 -8.76 5.72 -14.98
C LEU A 180 -9.11 7.21 -15.16
N ASP A 181 -10.40 7.57 -15.24
CA ASP A 181 -10.79 8.98 -15.42
C ASP A 181 -10.42 9.83 -14.18
N LEU A 182 -10.35 9.24 -12.98
CA LEU A 182 -9.91 9.93 -11.77
C LEU A 182 -8.45 10.42 -11.85
N TYR A 183 -7.57 9.64 -12.48
CA TYR A 183 -6.16 9.99 -12.72
C TYR A 183 -6.01 11.07 -13.79
N LYS A 184 -6.88 11.05 -14.79
CA LYS A 184 -7.00 12.07 -15.84
C LYS A 184 -7.49 13.41 -15.29
N THR A 185 -8.46 13.41 -14.38
CA THR A 185 -8.87 14.59 -13.60
C THR A 185 -7.73 15.08 -12.70
N MET A 186 -7.04 14.17 -12.01
CA MET A 186 -5.85 14.46 -11.20
C MET A 186 -4.72 15.12 -12.01
N GLY A 187 -4.48 14.69 -13.25
CA GLY A 187 -3.53 15.34 -14.16
C GLY A 187 -3.83 16.82 -14.37
N LYS A 188 -5.09 17.13 -14.71
CA LYS A 188 -5.57 18.51 -14.96
C LYS A 188 -5.49 19.39 -13.71
N LEU A 189 -5.85 18.85 -12.55
CA LEU A 189 -5.73 19.52 -11.25
C LEU A 189 -4.25 19.80 -10.90
N ASN A 190 -3.36 18.84 -11.13
CA ASN A 190 -1.92 19.01 -10.90
C ASN A 190 -1.28 20.07 -11.82
N GLU A 191 -1.69 20.15 -13.08
CA GLU A 191 -1.25 21.23 -14.00
C GLU A 191 -1.76 22.60 -13.54
N LYS A 192 -3.04 22.71 -13.14
CA LYS A 192 -3.62 23.95 -12.57
C LYS A 192 -2.94 24.37 -11.26
N ALA A 193 -2.51 23.41 -10.45
CA ALA A 193 -1.72 23.63 -9.24
C ALA A 193 -0.23 23.95 -9.50
N GLY A 194 0.23 23.94 -10.75
CA GLY A 194 1.63 24.17 -11.10
C GLY A 194 2.59 23.06 -10.65
N LYS A 195 2.10 21.85 -10.33
CA LYS A 195 2.97 20.69 -10.07
C LYS A 195 3.68 20.29 -11.36
N LYS A 196 4.88 19.70 -11.25
CA LYS A 196 5.72 19.37 -12.41
C LYS A 196 5.13 18.25 -13.27
N ASN A 197 4.94 18.55 -14.56
CA ASN A 197 4.66 17.58 -15.62
C ASN A 197 5.81 16.56 -15.71
N GLY A 198 5.45 15.28 -15.64
CA GLY A 198 6.34 14.14 -15.65
C GLY A 198 5.51 12.87 -15.52
N VAL A 199 6.09 11.70 -15.81
CA VAL A 199 5.36 10.44 -15.66
C VAL A 199 5.10 10.18 -14.18
N LYS A 200 3.87 9.78 -13.82
CA LYS A 200 3.50 9.44 -12.45
C LYS A 200 3.30 7.93 -12.28
N LEU A 201 3.38 7.47 -11.04
CA LEU A 201 3.10 6.09 -10.63
C LEU A 201 2.15 6.12 -9.45
N TYR A 202 1.08 5.34 -9.55
CA TYR A 202 0.23 4.98 -8.44
C TYR A 202 0.22 3.45 -8.29
N VAL A 203 0.23 2.96 -7.04
CA VAL A 203 0.14 1.54 -6.71
C VAL A 203 -0.97 1.36 -5.68
N ASN A 204 -2.00 0.56 -5.99
CA ASN A 204 -3.20 0.38 -5.14
C ASN A 204 -3.84 1.73 -4.69
N GLY A 205 -3.83 2.73 -5.59
CA GLY A 205 -4.36 4.08 -5.32
C GLY A 205 -3.39 5.05 -4.62
N GLU A 206 -2.23 4.61 -4.14
CA GLU A 206 -1.24 5.46 -3.48
C GLU A 206 -0.18 5.97 -4.47
N ALA A 207 0.12 7.27 -4.45
CA ALA A 207 1.14 7.88 -5.29
C ALA A 207 2.56 7.50 -4.82
N SER A 208 3.46 7.16 -5.75
CA SER A 208 4.86 6.85 -5.44
C SER A 208 5.78 8.06 -5.58
N ASP A 209 6.62 8.31 -4.56
CA ASP A 209 7.69 9.33 -4.58
C ASP A 209 8.72 9.11 -5.71
N SER A 210 8.87 7.87 -6.18
CA SER A 210 9.84 7.51 -7.21
C SER A 210 9.25 7.63 -8.61
N GLU A 211 9.32 8.84 -9.18
CA GLU A 211 8.82 9.14 -10.54
C GLU A 211 9.38 8.17 -11.61
N PRO A 212 8.52 7.48 -12.39
CA PRO A 212 8.91 6.77 -13.60
C PRO A 212 9.53 7.66 -14.67
N PHE A 213 10.13 7.05 -15.70
CA PHE A 213 10.61 7.78 -16.87
C PHE A 213 10.47 6.98 -18.17
N VAL A 214 10.25 7.65 -19.30
CA VAL A 214 10.26 7.02 -20.62
C VAL A 214 11.67 7.12 -21.22
N LYS A 215 12.23 6.00 -21.68
CA LYS A 215 13.55 5.91 -22.30
C LYS A 215 13.52 4.91 -23.46
N LYS A 216 13.77 5.41 -24.70
CA LYS A 216 13.72 4.61 -25.94
C LYS A 216 12.42 3.80 -26.08
N GLY A 217 11.27 4.46 -25.94
CA GLY A 217 9.94 3.85 -26.08
C GLY A 217 9.50 2.92 -24.94
N ASN A 218 10.33 2.74 -23.90
CA ASN A 218 10.00 1.93 -22.73
C ASN A 218 9.74 2.84 -21.52
N THR A 219 8.62 2.63 -20.82
CA THR A 219 8.36 3.24 -19.51
C THR A 219 9.07 2.42 -18.43
N PHE A 220 9.99 3.06 -17.72
CA PHE A 220 10.77 2.49 -16.63
C PHE A 220 10.16 2.89 -15.29
N VAL A 221 9.90 1.91 -14.42
CA VAL A 221 9.28 2.09 -13.10
C VAL A 221 10.18 1.58 -11.97
N PRO A 222 10.14 2.19 -10.76
CA PRO A 222 10.93 1.76 -9.60
C PRO A 222 10.47 0.39 -9.08
N PHE A 223 11.26 -0.66 -9.32
CA PHE A 223 10.83 -2.03 -9.04
C PHE A 223 10.54 -2.27 -7.55
N ARG A 224 11.42 -1.77 -6.67
CA ARG A 224 11.26 -1.88 -5.21
C ARG A 224 9.95 -1.27 -4.72
N ALA A 225 9.67 -0.03 -5.11
CA ALA A 225 8.51 0.70 -4.58
C ALA A 225 7.19 0.00 -4.95
N ILE A 226 7.09 -0.53 -6.17
CA ILE A 226 5.93 -1.35 -6.57
C ILE A 226 5.89 -2.64 -5.72
N ALA A 227 6.98 -3.40 -5.67
CA ALA A 227 7.03 -4.67 -4.94
C ALA A 227 6.65 -4.51 -3.45
N GLU A 228 7.18 -3.50 -2.75
CA GLU A 228 6.87 -3.22 -1.34
C GLU A 228 5.41 -2.76 -1.14
N SER A 229 4.87 -1.93 -2.04
CA SER A 229 3.44 -1.56 -2.03
C SER A 229 2.53 -2.78 -2.22
N LEU A 230 2.89 -3.70 -3.12
CA LEU A 230 2.24 -5.00 -3.35
C LEU A 230 2.62 -6.09 -2.33
N LYS A 231 3.17 -5.69 -1.17
CA LYS A 231 3.50 -6.52 0.01
C LYS A 231 4.56 -7.61 -0.20
N ALA A 232 5.35 -7.51 -1.26
CA ALA A 232 6.50 -8.37 -1.48
C ALA A 232 7.73 -7.93 -0.65
N GLU A 233 8.53 -8.88 -0.20
CA GLU A 233 9.83 -8.62 0.43
C GLU A 233 10.88 -8.28 -0.64
N VAL A 234 11.80 -7.33 -0.36
CA VAL A 234 12.79 -6.84 -1.34
C VAL A 234 14.21 -6.79 -0.80
N ALA A 235 15.01 -7.81 -1.10
CA ALA A 235 16.43 -7.86 -0.76
C ALA A 235 17.34 -7.29 -1.89
N TRP A 236 18.53 -6.81 -1.52
CA TRP A 236 19.58 -6.39 -2.45
C TRP A 236 20.86 -7.17 -2.17
N ASN A 237 21.36 -7.88 -3.18
CA ASN A 237 22.70 -8.45 -3.18
C ASN A 237 23.68 -7.46 -3.84
N PRO A 238 24.62 -6.85 -3.09
CA PRO A 238 25.60 -5.92 -3.65
C PRO A 238 26.68 -6.62 -4.49
N GLU A 239 27.01 -7.89 -4.21
CA GLU A 239 28.08 -8.63 -4.90
C GLU A 239 27.64 -8.99 -6.33
N GLU A 240 26.43 -9.53 -6.46
CA GLU A 240 25.81 -9.86 -7.75
C GLU A 240 25.18 -8.63 -8.44
N ARG A 241 25.16 -7.47 -7.76
CA ARG A 241 24.41 -6.27 -8.16
C ARG A 241 22.96 -6.60 -8.54
N SER A 242 22.26 -7.39 -7.72
CA SER A 242 20.92 -7.88 -8.03
C SER A 242 19.89 -7.61 -6.93
N ILE A 243 18.68 -7.23 -7.33
CA ILE A 243 17.51 -7.31 -6.44
C ILE A 243 16.98 -8.75 -6.43
N ILE A 244 16.58 -9.22 -5.25
CA ILE A 244 15.75 -10.41 -5.06
C ILE A 244 14.42 -9.96 -4.46
N VAL A 245 13.30 -10.47 -4.98
CA VAL A 245 11.95 -10.21 -4.45
C VAL A 245 11.23 -11.52 -4.18
N THR A 246 10.49 -11.59 -3.08
CA THR A 246 9.71 -12.75 -2.65
C THR A 246 8.30 -12.35 -2.24
N LYS A 247 7.29 -13.04 -2.78
CA LYS A 247 5.86 -12.88 -2.46
C LYS A 247 5.13 -14.19 -2.76
N ASP A 248 4.34 -14.71 -1.82
CA ASP A 248 3.40 -15.83 -2.03
C ASP A 248 3.99 -17.07 -2.75
N GLY A 249 5.25 -17.38 -2.46
CA GLY A 249 6.00 -18.48 -3.08
C GLY A 249 6.64 -18.15 -4.45
N VAL A 250 6.32 -17.00 -5.03
CA VAL A 250 7.05 -16.41 -6.17
C VAL A 250 8.38 -15.83 -5.70
N SER A 251 9.46 -16.13 -6.41
CA SER A 251 10.79 -15.55 -6.22
C SER A 251 11.34 -14.99 -7.53
N ILE A 252 11.71 -13.72 -7.51
CA ILE A 252 12.23 -12.95 -8.64
C ILE A 252 13.67 -12.54 -8.35
N LYS A 253 14.58 -12.70 -9.32
CA LYS A 253 15.93 -12.14 -9.29
C LYS A 253 16.18 -11.27 -10.51
N LEU A 254 16.56 -10.02 -10.26
CA LEU A 254 16.88 -9.00 -11.27
C LEU A 254 18.33 -8.54 -11.11
N VAL A 255 19.20 -8.94 -12.04
CA VAL A 255 20.59 -8.46 -12.11
C VAL A 255 20.61 -7.10 -12.83
N VAL A 256 21.28 -6.09 -12.26
CA VAL A 256 21.40 -4.77 -12.87
C VAL A 256 22.26 -4.82 -14.14
N ASP A 257 21.88 -4.02 -15.13
CA ASP A 257 22.40 -3.99 -16.51
C ASP A 257 22.10 -5.27 -17.33
N SER A 258 21.44 -6.28 -16.75
CA SER A 258 20.97 -7.47 -17.45
C SER A 258 19.65 -7.23 -18.19
N LYS A 259 19.50 -7.85 -19.36
CA LYS A 259 18.21 -8.04 -20.07
C LYS A 259 17.46 -9.29 -19.64
N THR A 260 18.02 -10.10 -18.75
CA THR A 260 17.41 -11.35 -18.27
C THR A 260 17.16 -11.25 -16.77
N ALA A 261 15.92 -11.47 -16.38
CA ALA A 261 15.49 -11.76 -15.01
C ALA A 261 15.34 -13.27 -14.82
N THR A 262 15.23 -13.72 -13.57
CA THR A 262 14.82 -15.08 -13.24
C THR A 262 13.56 -15.01 -12.37
N VAL A 263 12.51 -15.74 -12.73
CA VAL A 263 11.26 -15.87 -11.97
C VAL A 263 11.01 -17.36 -11.72
N ASN A 264 10.91 -17.76 -10.45
CA ASN A 264 10.75 -19.16 -10.03
C ASN A 264 11.76 -20.12 -10.68
N GLY A 265 13.03 -19.69 -10.72
CA GLY A 265 14.14 -20.42 -11.35
C GLY A 265 14.18 -20.41 -12.89
N LYS A 266 13.17 -19.84 -13.56
CA LYS A 266 13.07 -19.75 -15.02
C LYS A 266 13.52 -18.39 -15.52
N ASN A 267 14.25 -18.34 -16.62
CA ASN A 267 14.70 -17.06 -17.20
C ASN A 267 13.56 -16.35 -17.95
N VAL A 268 13.41 -15.05 -17.70
CA VAL A 268 12.43 -14.15 -18.33
C VAL A 268 13.19 -13.00 -19.00
N SER A 269 12.79 -12.61 -20.20
CA SER A 269 13.44 -11.56 -20.98
C SER A 269 12.81 -10.19 -20.72
N LEU A 270 13.65 -9.16 -20.59
CA LEU A 270 13.24 -7.76 -20.46
C LEU A 270 13.41 -7.01 -21.80
N ASP A 271 12.41 -6.19 -22.16
CA ASP A 271 12.46 -5.31 -23.34
C ASP A 271 13.70 -4.41 -23.35
N ALA A 272 14.08 -3.91 -22.18
CA ALA A 272 15.28 -3.13 -21.92
C ALA A 272 15.89 -3.55 -20.56
N PRO A 273 17.21 -3.45 -20.37
CA PRO A 273 17.85 -3.98 -19.17
C PRO A 273 17.45 -3.24 -17.90
N ALA A 274 17.38 -3.96 -16.78
CA ALA A 274 17.19 -3.38 -15.46
C ALA A 274 18.31 -2.37 -15.16
N THR A 275 18.00 -1.19 -14.64
CA THR A 275 18.97 -0.08 -14.58
C THR A 275 18.84 0.72 -13.29
N ILE A 276 19.95 1.09 -12.66
CA ILE A 276 19.92 1.97 -11.47
C ILE A 276 19.78 3.43 -11.92
N THR A 277 18.88 4.16 -11.27
CA THR A 277 18.68 5.61 -11.46
C THR A 277 18.31 6.25 -10.13
N LYS A 278 19.00 7.34 -9.75
CA LYS A 278 18.86 8.01 -8.44
C LYS A 278 19.03 7.08 -7.21
N GLY A 279 19.69 5.93 -7.36
CA GLY A 279 19.88 4.92 -6.29
C GLY A 279 18.85 3.78 -6.26
N SER A 280 17.73 3.90 -6.97
CA SER A 280 16.73 2.83 -7.11
C SER A 280 16.92 2.05 -8.42
N THR A 281 16.59 0.76 -8.43
CA THR A 281 16.55 -0.06 -9.65
C THR A 281 15.22 0.11 -10.35
N TYR A 282 15.27 0.41 -11.65
CA TYR A 282 14.12 0.56 -12.53
C TYR A 282 14.08 -0.56 -13.57
N VAL A 283 12.88 -1.02 -13.91
CA VAL A 283 12.59 -2.05 -14.93
C VAL A 283 11.53 -1.55 -15.93
N PRO A 284 11.45 -2.12 -17.15
CA PRO A 284 10.31 -1.88 -18.04
C PRO A 284 9.00 -2.29 -17.36
N VAL A 285 7.98 -1.45 -17.43
CA VAL A 285 6.72 -1.64 -16.68
C VAL A 285 6.00 -2.97 -17.01
N ARG A 286 6.15 -3.49 -18.24
CA ARG A 286 5.61 -4.80 -18.65
C ARG A 286 6.09 -5.97 -17.79
N PHE A 287 7.31 -5.89 -17.24
CA PHE A 287 7.83 -6.91 -16.35
C PHE A 287 7.08 -6.98 -15.01
N ILE A 288 6.47 -5.88 -14.56
CA ILE A 288 5.68 -5.85 -13.31
C ILE A 288 4.51 -6.82 -13.42
N SER A 289 3.70 -6.71 -14.48
CA SER A 289 2.51 -7.53 -14.67
C SER A 289 2.84 -9.02 -14.85
N GLU A 290 3.92 -9.34 -15.57
CA GLU A 290 4.31 -10.74 -15.82
C GLU A 290 4.99 -11.42 -14.61
N ALA A 291 5.56 -10.66 -13.67
CA ALA A 291 6.36 -11.21 -12.58
C ALA A 291 5.70 -11.12 -11.19
N LEU A 292 4.78 -10.17 -10.96
CA LEU A 292 4.11 -9.93 -9.68
C LEU A 292 2.59 -10.15 -9.73
N ASP A 293 2.07 -10.72 -10.84
CA ASP A 293 0.64 -10.99 -11.08
C ASP A 293 -0.27 -9.76 -10.87
N ALA A 294 0.21 -8.61 -11.33
CA ALA A 294 -0.42 -7.30 -11.10
C ALA A 294 -0.95 -6.69 -12.40
N THR A 295 -2.16 -6.13 -12.37
CA THR A 295 -2.67 -5.34 -13.48
C THR A 295 -1.92 -4.01 -13.57
N VAL A 296 -1.48 -3.68 -14.79
CA VAL A 296 -0.79 -2.43 -15.14
C VAL A 296 -1.62 -1.69 -16.18
N GLN A 297 -2.01 -0.46 -15.87
CA GLN A 297 -2.70 0.45 -16.77
C GLN A 297 -1.85 1.70 -17.08
N TRP A 298 -2.17 2.35 -18.20
CA TRP A 298 -1.58 3.62 -18.61
C TRP A 298 -2.68 4.62 -18.93
N GLU A 299 -2.68 5.75 -18.22
CA GLU A 299 -3.53 6.90 -18.54
C GLU A 299 -2.69 7.95 -19.29
N GLU A 300 -3.15 8.33 -20.49
CA GLU A 300 -2.37 9.10 -21.46
C GLU A 300 -2.42 10.62 -21.25
N GLU A 301 -3.54 11.18 -20.77
CA GLU A 301 -3.70 12.63 -20.56
C GLU A 301 -2.78 13.11 -19.41
N SER A 302 -2.85 12.44 -18.26
CA SER A 302 -2.02 12.69 -17.07
C SER A 302 -0.63 12.06 -17.13
N LYS A 303 -0.41 11.08 -18.04
CA LYS A 303 0.82 10.28 -18.18
C LYS A 303 1.11 9.48 -16.90
N THR A 304 0.12 8.73 -16.46
CA THR A 304 0.15 7.98 -15.20
C THR A 304 0.24 6.48 -15.46
N VAL A 305 1.23 5.82 -14.86
CA VAL A 305 1.22 4.38 -14.64
C VAL A 305 0.36 4.09 -13.43
N VAL A 306 -0.65 3.24 -13.58
CA VAL A 306 -1.44 2.72 -12.46
C VAL A 306 -1.17 1.23 -12.33
N VAL A 307 -0.86 0.76 -11.12
CA VAL A 307 -0.58 -0.64 -10.82
C VAL A 307 -1.49 -1.10 -9.69
N TYR A 308 -2.11 -2.28 -9.82
CA TYR A 308 -2.91 -2.87 -8.76
C TYR A 308 -3.05 -4.38 -8.89
N GLU A 309 -3.59 -5.03 -7.86
CA GLU A 309 -3.90 -6.46 -7.86
C GLU A 309 -5.39 -6.70 -8.19
N GLU A 310 -5.69 -7.83 -8.83
CA GLU A 310 -7.07 -8.34 -8.91
C GLU A 310 -7.34 -9.22 -7.68
N GLU A 311 -8.56 -9.13 -7.12
CA GLU A 311 -9.03 -9.90 -5.96
C GLU A 311 -9.85 -11.14 -6.37
#